data_AF-A0A7K0KIT4-F1
#
_entry.id   AF-A0A7K0KIT4-F1
#
_cell.length_a   1.000
_cell.length_b   1.000
_cell.length_c   1.000
_cell.angle_alpha   90.00
_cell.angle_beta   90.00
_cell.angle_gamma   90.00
#
_symmetry.space_group_name_H-M   'P 1'
#
loop_
_entity.id
_entity.type
_entity.pdbx_description
1 polymer ?
#
loop_
_entity_poly.entity_id
_entity_poly.type
_entity_poly.pdbx_seq_one_letter_code
_entity_poly.pdbx_strand_id
1 'polypeptide(L)'
;MRIRIFQLLSILVVIFSSCSELDEKNGYIAGTPELHDTIYQARNPNLPCVKTRRIDYGKLMFTRASANEDKNGNLGELLGYSYKIGNTILGDPKNVGYQVIDVTKVTDYEPSLISKNHIGQSSINSFSYASYDDFLQKSQLTKKSKSGFSINVFNIFKIGRKHKNTQVFAAYISDSTRSVYGEANVSFYNSEFKLNSSEGSLHTFALSCLAKSFIRNLYGSPAGDILDNYGDFILTDYLTEGKMTALFAGMTRSTVAVKERLQAMDQEINASIDYKTDKGTINFKLDSLNIGKNNGSISGRKSFLEKSYACVNTYGGKHGINMVDNPFDLHTSSINLTPWTQSLDDENTHSIVSIGDGGLIHISDVVLEDNYKKRLKYTSAGYLVGYSRFLPTFIEISRYYIKHSEKYDKDLYGIAAILNTRQGDKIILTDPSDKDLTEDELIKNDDNNVFFAKASQIAEKMKKVFSIEIKSNVYGHFNPHILDPLCEVVTVDFSDMHWIENKNMRLKYIYNKEHKIAFSVYDDELEGDYVLDEYGIRDWYDENCTYKSIALGTITRTFKIIGL
;
A
#
# COMPACT_ATOMS: atom_id res chain seq x y z
N MET A 1 -67.62 -15.69 7.44
CA MET A 1 -66.28 -16.13 7.90
C MET A 1 -65.30 -15.02 7.60
N ARG A 2 -64.49 -14.64 8.59
CA ARG A 2 -63.88 -13.31 8.77
C ARG A 2 -62.69 -13.03 7.85
N ILE A 3 -62.67 -11.78 7.36
CA ILE A 3 -61.55 -11.01 6.79
C ILE A 3 -60.36 -10.93 7.75
N ARG A 4 -59.13 -10.82 7.19
CA ARG A 4 -57.89 -10.11 7.66
C ARG A 4 -56.66 -10.87 7.11
N ILE A 5 -55.52 -10.30 6.71
CA ILE A 5 -54.94 -8.95 6.69
C ILE A 5 -53.73 -9.03 5.74
N PHE A 6 -53.55 -8.00 4.90
CA PHE A 6 -52.30 -7.73 4.18
C PHE A 6 -51.19 -7.41 5.20
N GLN A 7 -50.03 -8.07 5.13
CA GLN A 7 -48.82 -7.55 5.76
C GLN A 7 -47.68 -7.49 4.75
N LEU A 8 -47.27 -6.25 4.49
CA LEU A 8 -46.04 -5.86 3.82
C LEU A 8 -44.84 -6.55 4.49
N LEU A 9 -44.01 -7.22 3.71
CA LEU A 9 -42.64 -7.52 4.09
C LEU A 9 -41.79 -6.28 3.72
N SER A 10 -41.62 -5.38 4.68
CA SER A 10 -40.75 -4.22 4.57
C SER A 10 -39.29 -4.67 4.43
N ILE A 11 -38.69 -4.33 3.28
CA ILE A 11 -37.25 -4.41 3.04
C ILE A 11 -36.58 -3.40 3.98
N LEU A 12 -35.89 -3.89 5.01
CA LEU A 12 -35.00 -3.10 5.84
C LEU A 12 -33.61 -3.10 5.17
N VAL A 13 -33.30 -2.09 4.37
CA VAL A 13 -31.94 -1.82 3.92
C VAL A 13 -31.19 -1.19 5.09
N VAL A 14 -30.33 -1.95 5.76
CA VAL A 14 -29.37 -1.40 6.73
C VAL A 14 -28.21 -0.81 5.93
N ILE A 15 -28.25 0.51 5.70
CA ILE A 15 -27.10 1.28 5.24
C ILE A 15 -26.21 1.51 6.46
N PHE A 16 -25.09 0.79 6.55
CA PHE A 16 -24.02 1.14 7.48
C PHE A 16 -23.24 2.33 6.91
N SER A 17 -23.75 3.54 7.14
CA SER A 17 -22.96 4.77 7.12
C SER A 17 -22.21 4.86 8.45
N SER A 18 -20.93 4.51 8.43
CA SER A 18 -20.00 4.72 9.55
C SER A 18 -19.59 6.20 9.59
N CYS A 19 -20.42 7.05 10.16
CA CYS A 19 -19.95 8.26 10.84
C CYS A 19 -19.49 7.81 12.23
N SER A 20 -18.18 7.88 12.51
CA SER A 20 -17.70 7.84 13.89
C SER A 20 -17.79 9.24 14.48
N GLU A 21 -18.99 9.68 14.82
CA GLU A 21 -19.17 10.68 15.88
C GLU A 21 -19.11 9.91 17.20
N LEU A 22 -18.04 10.13 17.95
CA LEU A 22 -17.97 9.75 19.36
C LEU A 22 -18.84 10.76 20.13
N ASP A 23 -20.13 10.43 20.27
CA ASP A 23 -21.04 11.11 21.18
C ASP A 23 -20.61 10.83 22.64
N GLU A 24 -20.00 11.82 23.28
CA GLU A 24 -19.92 11.90 24.73
C GLU A 24 -21.31 12.13 25.30
N LYS A 25 -21.87 11.11 25.95
CA LYS A 25 -23.04 11.27 26.83
C LYS A 25 -22.63 12.04 28.09
N ASN A 26 -22.88 13.34 28.10
CA ASN A 26 -22.97 14.13 29.33
C ASN A 26 -24.41 14.59 29.59
N GLY A 27 -24.86 14.41 30.83
CA GLY A 27 -26.18 14.81 31.29
C GLY A 27 -26.42 16.31 31.08
N TYR A 28 -27.64 16.64 30.65
CA TYR A 28 -28.10 18.01 30.48
C TYR A 28 -27.95 18.82 31.77
N ILE A 29 -27.01 19.77 31.77
CA ILE A 29 -27.03 20.95 32.63
C ILE A 29 -27.24 22.14 31.69
N ALA A 30 -28.32 22.88 31.90
CA ALA A 30 -28.63 24.06 31.10
C ALA A 30 -27.66 25.21 31.40
N GLY A 31 -27.09 25.80 30.33
CA GLY A 31 -26.62 27.19 30.32
C GLY A 31 -25.10 27.41 30.37
N THR A 32 -24.38 27.08 29.30
CA THR A 32 -23.19 27.84 28.88
C THR A 32 -23.44 28.34 27.45
N PRO A 33 -23.12 29.60 27.10
CA PRO A 33 -23.20 30.05 25.72
C PRO A 33 -22.25 29.19 24.89
N GLU A 34 -22.78 28.57 23.84
CA GLU A 34 -22.00 27.76 22.90
C GLU A 34 -20.93 28.68 22.28
N LEU A 35 -19.66 28.29 22.40
CA LEU A 35 -18.59 29.06 21.77
C LEU A 35 -18.61 28.77 20.28
N HIS A 36 -18.62 29.83 19.47
CA HIS A 36 -18.64 29.71 18.03
C HIS A 36 -17.28 30.02 17.42
N ASP A 37 -16.95 29.30 16.35
CA ASP A 37 -15.76 29.59 15.56
C ASP A 37 -15.88 30.93 14.83
N THR A 38 -14.74 31.61 14.71
CA THR A 38 -14.61 32.85 13.96
C THR A 38 -13.95 32.57 12.63
N ILE A 39 -14.60 33.00 11.53
CA ILE A 39 -14.00 33.03 10.20
C ILE A 39 -13.22 34.34 10.08
N TYR A 40 -11.89 34.26 10.07
CA TYR A 40 -11.02 35.44 9.93
C TYR A 40 -10.81 35.83 8.47
N GLN A 41 -10.86 34.85 7.56
CA GLN A 41 -10.78 35.02 6.12
C GLN A 41 -11.64 33.94 5.44
N ALA A 42 -12.57 34.35 4.58
CA ALA A 42 -13.23 33.42 3.67
C ALA A 42 -12.27 33.03 2.53
N ARG A 43 -12.41 31.80 2.01
CA ARG A 43 -11.64 31.39 0.81
C ARG A 43 -11.89 32.37 -0.33
N ASN A 44 -10.82 32.84 -0.97
CA ASN A 44 -10.95 33.67 -2.16
C ASN A 44 -11.73 32.90 -3.26
N PRO A 45 -12.89 33.42 -3.73
CA PRO A 45 -13.75 32.70 -4.66
C PRO A 45 -13.14 32.51 -6.06
N ASN A 46 -12.06 33.22 -6.38
CA ASN A 46 -11.35 33.08 -7.64
C ASN A 46 -10.35 31.91 -7.63
N LEU A 47 -10.05 31.33 -6.46
CA LEU A 47 -9.16 30.16 -6.38
C LEU A 47 -9.87 28.92 -6.95
N PRO A 48 -9.15 28.06 -7.69
CA PRO A 48 -9.71 26.81 -8.17
C PRO A 48 -10.15 25.91 -6.99
N CYS A 49 -11.16 25.08 -7.22
CA CYS A 49 -11.46 23.98 -6.31
C CYS A 49 -10.36 22.91 -6.41
N VAL A 50 -10.04 22.27 -5.28
CA VAL A 50 -9.12 21.13 -5.24
C VAL A 50 -9.66 20.00 -6.12
N LYS A 51 -8.84 19.48 -7.03
CA LYS A 51 -9.24 18.40 -7.96
C LYS A 51 -8.45 17.13 -7.75
N THR A 52 -9.17 16.01 -7.63
CA THR A 52 -8.58 14.67 -7.72
C THR A 52 -8.41 14.29 -9.18
N ARG A 53 -7.20 13.92 -9.56
CA ARG A 53 -6.87 13.43 -10.90
C ARG A 53 -7.06 11.92 -10.94
N ARG A 54 -7.48 11.43 -12.10
CA ARG A 54 -7.49 9.99 -12.36
C ARG A 54 -6.05 9.51 -12.44
N ILE A 55 -5.84 8.28 -11.97
CA ILE A 55 -4.54 7.62 -12.06
C ILE A 55 -4.11 7.57 -13.53
N ASP A 56 -2.98 8.18 -13.82
CA ASP A 56 -2.26 8.07 -15.07
C ASP A 56 -1.44 6.79 -15.03
N TYR A 57 -1.85 5.79 -15.79
CA TYR A 57 -1.12 4.54 -15.89
C TYR A 57 0.16 4.64 -16.75
N GLY A 58 0.47 5.84 -17.26
CA GLY A 58 1.57 6.09 -18.19
C GLY A 58 1.29 5.53 -19.59
N LYS A 59 2.33 5.43 -20.41
CA LYS A 59 2.29 4.62 -21.64
C LYS A 59 2.22 3.14 -21.23
N LEU A 60 1.03 2.67 -20.88
CA LEU A 60 0.71 1.25 -20.93
C LEU A 60 0.84 0.80 -22.39
N MET A 61 2.01 0.32 -22.79
CA MET A 61 1.95 -0.98 -23.42
C MET A 61 1.54 -1.94 -22.30
N PHE A 62 0.65 -2.87 -22.61
CA PHE A 62 0.16 -3.93 -21.73
C PHE A 62 -1.03 -3.55 -20.84
N THR A 63 -2.23 -3.65 -21.41
CA THR A 63 -3.39 -4.03 -20.60
C THR A 63 -3.08 -5.31 -19.82
N ARG A 64 -3.71 -5.51 -18.66
CA ARG A 64 -3.62 -6.75 -17.84
C ARG A 64 -3.79 -8.06 -18.62
N ALA A 65 -4.36 -8.02 -19.83
CA ALA A 65 -4.55 -9.16 -20.73
C ALA A 65 -3.37 -9.41 -21.69
N SER A 66 -2.51 -8.41 -21.94
CA SER A 66 -1.42 -8.43 -22.93
C SER A 66 -0.01 -8.48 -22.32
N ALA A 67 0.12 -8.45 -20.99
CA ALA A 67 1.42 -8.58 -20.30
C ALA A 67 2.13 -9.93 -20.53
N ASN A 68 1.49 -10.87 -21.24
CA ASN A 68 1.96 -12.25 -21.39
C ASN A 68 2.53 -12.59 -22.77
N GLU A 69 2.59 -11.69 -23.75
CA GLU A 69 3.12 -12.04 -25.08
C GLU A 69 4.56 -11.55 -25.34
N ASP A 70 5.00 -10.41 -24.80
CA ASP A 70 6.31 -9.84 -25.17
C ASP A 70 7.30 -9.62 -24.00
N LYS A 71 6.88 -9.74 -22.74
CA LYS A 71 7.68 -9.37 -21.56
C LYS A 71 7.43 -10.31 -20.38
N ASN A 72 7.91 -11.54 -20.50
CA ASN A 72 7.68 -12.59 -19.49
C ASN A 72 8.40 -12.30 -18.15
N GLY A 73 9.22 -11.24 -18.08
CA GLY A 73 9.99 -10.83 -16.90
C GLY A 73 11.39 -11.44 -16.83
N ASN A 74 11.85 -12.18 -17.84
CA ASN A 74 13.16 -12.84 -17.85
C ASN A 74 14.36 -11.91 -18.13
N LEU A 75 14.18 -10.58 -18.00
CA LEU A 75 15.18 -9.56 -18.30
C LEU A 75 15.32 -8.48 -17.22
N GLY A 76 14.80 -8.70 -16.00
CA GLY A 76 14.91 -7.72 -14.91
C GLY A 76 13.92 -6.55 -15.03
N GLU A 77 13.17 -6.46 -16.13
CA GLU A 77 12.28 -5.34 -16.45
C GLU A 77 11.14 -5.11 -15.46
N LEU A 78 10.74 -6.13 -14.69
CA LEU A 78 9.71 -6.01 -13.65
C LEU A 78 10.24 -5.41 -12.34
N LEU A 79 11.56 -5.21 -12.19
CA LEU A 79 12.11 -4.49 -11.05
C LEU A 79 11.52 -3.07 -11.00
N GLY A 80 11.21 -2.58 -9.81
CA GLY A 80 10.63 -1.24 -9.65
C GLY A 80 9.15 -1.12 -9.98
N TYR A 81 8.48 -2.21 -10.39
CA TYR A 81 7.02 -2.22 -10.56
C TYR A 81 6.32 -2.43 -9.23
N SER A 82 5.10 -1.91 -9.12
CA SER A 82 4.26 -2.18 -7.95
C SER A 82 3.82 -3.64 -7.92
N TYR A 83 3.55 -4.15 -6.72
CA TYR A 83 3.17 -5.55 -6.51
C TYR A 83 2.02 -5.63 -5.51
N LYS A 84 0.85 -6.05 -5.98
CA LYS A 84 -0.38 -6.21 -5.19
C LYS A 84 -0.66 -7.69 -4.98
N ILE A 85 -0.45 -8.19 -3.76
CA ILE A 85 -0.59 -9.62 -3.42
C ILE A 85 -2.08 -10.04 -3.27
N GLY A 86 -2.90 -9.77 -4.29
CA GLY A 86 -4.35 -9.91 -4.22
C GLY A 86 -4.81 -11.37 -4.19
N ASN A 87 -4.23 -12.22 -5.04
CA ASN A 87 -4.59 -13.64 -5.12
C ASN A 87 -3.75 -14.55 -4.20
N THR A 88 -2.78 -13.97 -3.47
CA THR A 88 -1.86 -14.67 -2.55
C THR A 88 -0.93 -15.71 -3.17
N ILE A 89 -0.88 -15.82 -4.51
CA ILE A 89 0.07 -16.68 -5.22
C ILE A 89 1.32 -15.86 -5.52
N LEU A 90 2.42 -16.16 -4.83
CA LEU A 90 3.68 -15.46 -5.03
C LEU A 90 4.21 -15.67 -6.44
N GLY A 91 4.67 -14.58 -7.07
CA GLY A 91 5.22 -14.60 -8.42
C GLY A 91 4.19 -14.77 -9.53
N ASP A 92 2.88 -14.73 -9.24
CA ASP A 92 1.87 -14.62 -10.30
C ASP A 92 2.01 -13.25 -10.99
N PRO A 93 2.24 -13.21 -12.32
CA PRO A 93 2.34 -11.96 -13.07
C PRO A 93 1.13 -11.03 -12.89
N LYS A 94 -0.07 -11.55 -12.57
CA LYS A 94 -1.28 -10.75 -12.31
C LYS A 94 -1.16 -9.85 -11.08
N ASN A 95 -0.22 -10.14 -10.18
CA ASN A 95 0.05 -9.32 -9.00
C ASN A 95 1.00 -8.16 -9.32
N VAL A 96 1.68 -8.16 -10.47
CA VAL A 96 2.52 -7.04 -10.91
C VAL A 96 1.61 -5.93 -11.46
N GLY A 97 1.81 -4.72 -10.96
CA GLY A 97 1.04 -3.54 -11.29
C GLY A 97 1.79 -2.60 -12.22
N TYR A 98 1.91 -1.34 -11.81
CA TYR A 98 2.45 -0.26 -12.64
C TYR A 98 3.86 0.12 -12.20
N GLN A 99 4.64 0.69 -13.12
CA GLN A 99 6.00 1.12 -12.83
C GLN A 99 6.00 2.23 -11.77
N VAL A 100 6.82 2.06 -10.72
CA VAL A 100 7.05 3.04 -9.65
C VAL A 100 8.46 3.60 -9.77
N ILE A 101 9.46 2.71 -9.88
CA ILE A 101 10.85 3.04 -10.16
C ILE A 101 11.14 2.70 -11.63
N ASP A 102 11.66 3.67 -12.35
CA ASP A 102 12.12 3.53 -13.72
C ASP A 102 13.52 2.92 -13.74
N VAL A 103 13.57 1.61 -14.00
CA VAL A 103 14.82 0.84 -14.04
C VAL A 103 15.76 1.24 -15.17
N THR A 104 15.25 1.87 -16.24
CA THR A 104 16.11 2.44 -17.28
C THR A 104 16.88 3.62 -16.70
N LYS A 105 16.21 4.51 -15.97
CA LYS A 105 16.90 5.61 -15.26
C LYS A 105 17.89 5.10 -14.20
N VAL A 106 17.58 4.00 -13.50
CA VAL A 106 18.52 3.37 -12.56
C VAL A 106 19.75 2.88 -13.30
N THR A 107 19.56 2.21 -14.43
CA THR A 107 20.66 1.68 -15.25
C THR A 107 21.54 2.82 -15.80
N ASP A 108 20.92 3.90 -16.28
CA ASP A 108 21.65 5.08 -16.78
C ASP A 108 22.42 5.81 -15.66
N TYR A 109 21.93 5.74 -14.42
CA TYR A 109 22.56 6.35 -13.25
C TYR A 109 23.73 5.52 -12.70
N GLU A 110 23.48 4.25 -12.36
CA GLU A 110 24.47 3.33 -11.78
C GLU A 110 24.04 1.86 -12.03
N PRO A 111 24.55 1.21 -13.10
CA PRO A 111 24.17 -0.16 -13.45
C PRO A 111 24.38 -1.19 -12.35
N SER A 112 25.36 -0.97 -11.45
CA SER A 112 25.68 -1.88 -10.35
C SER A 112 24.57 -1.98 -9.29
N LEU A 113 23.57 -1.09 -9.33
CA LEU A 113 22.37 -1.16 -8.48
C LEU A 113 21.39 -2.24 -8.94
N ILE A 114 21.60 -2.83 -10.12
CA ILE A 114 20.83 -3.97 -10.64
C ILE A 114 21.76 -5.16 -10.76
N SER A 115 21.31 -6.33 -10.30
CA SER A 115 22.04 -7.59 -10.48
C SER A 115 21.15 -8.69 -11.04
N LYS A 116 21.75 -9.54 -11.87
CA LYS A 116 21.18 -10.80 -12.35
C LYS A 116 22.09 -11.93 -11.87
N ASN A 117 21.55 -12.85 -11.09
CA ASN A 117 22.24 -14.05 -10.64
C ASN A 117 21.64 -15.27 -11.31
N HIS A 118 22.48 -16.19 -11.79
CA HIS A 118 22.01 -17.52 -12.17
C HIS A 118 21.87 -18.39 -10.90
N ILE A 119 20.74 -19.08 -10.76
CA ILE A 119 20.44 -19.95 -9.62
C ILE A 119 20.59 -21.42 -10.01
N GLY A 120 19.85 -21.87 -11.02
CA GLY A 120 19.84 -23.27 -11.46
C GLY A 120 19.32 -24.24 -10.40
N GLN A 121 18.24 -23.92 -9.70
CA GLN A 121 17.68 -24.73 -8.61
C GLN A 121 16.19 -24.98 -8.81
N SER A 122 15.69 -26.03 -8.19
CA SER A 122 14.26 -26.37 -8.16
C SER A 122 13.81 -26.58 -6.72
N SER A 123 12.53 -26.33 -6.44
CA SER A 123 11.92 -26.69 -5.16
C SER A 123 10.52 -27.26 -5.32
N ILE A 124 10.18 -28.20 -4.43
CA ILE A 124 8.83 -28.72 -4.27
C ILE A 124 8.43 -28.48 -2.82
N ASN A 125 7.47 -27.59 -2.62
CA ASN A 125 7.00 -27.21 -1.31
C ASN A 125 5.48 -27.36 -1.25
N SER A 126 4.97 -27.91 -0.16
CA SER A 126 3.53 -28.00 0.06
C SER A 126 3.17 -27.80 1.53
N PHE A 127 1.95 -27.36 1.77
CA PHE A 127 1.40 -27.25 3.11
C PHE A 127 -0.14 -27.32 3.09
N SER A 128 -0.69 -27.88 4.15
CA SER A 128 -2.13 -27.88 4.42
C SER A 128 -2.54 -26.80 5.43
N TYR A 129 -3.78 -26.32 5.34
CA TYR A 129 -4.36 -25.37 6.27
C TYR A 129 -5.87 -25.61 6.44
N ALA A 130 -6.37 -25.39 7.67
CA ALA A 130 -7.79 -25.50 8.01
C ALA A 130 -8.41 -24.13 8.36
N SER A 131 -7.57 -23.13 8.59
CA SER A 131 -7.95 -21.73 8.81
C SER A 131 -7.09 -20.80 7.95
N TYR A 132 -7.52 -19.55 7.77
CA TYR A 132 -6.73 -18.55 7.05
C TYR A 132 -5.59 -17.97 7.91
N ASP A 133 -5.63 -18.16 9.24
CA ASP A 133 -4.50 -17.86 10.12
C ASP A 133 -3.38 -18.90 9.93
N ASP A 134 -3.73 -20.19 9.86
CA ASP A 134 -2.80 -21.27 9.56
C ASP A 134 -2.13 -21.04 8.20
N PHE A 135 -2.92 -20.60 7.20
CA PHE A 135 -2.43 -20.26 5.87
C PHE A 135 -1.34 -19.18 5.94
N LEU A 136 -1.57 -18.08 6.67
CA LEU A 136 -0.57 -17.01 6.80
C LEU A 136 0.73 -17.50 7.45
N GLN A 137 0.61 -18.33 8.49
CA GLN A 137 1.78 -18.87 9.18
C GLN A 137 2.63 -19.78 8.27
N LYS A 138 1.98 -20.55 7.39
CA LYS A 138 2.64 -21.59 6.58
C LYS A 138 3.05 -21.14 5.17
N SER A 139 2.38 -20.13 4.61
CA SER A 139 2.59 -19.64 3.22
C SER A 139 3.90 -18.90 2.97
N GLN A 140 4.69 -18.64 4.02
CA GLN A 140 5.98 -17.92 3.97
C GLN A 140 5.90 -16.48 3.44
N LEU A 141 4.69 -15.92 3.25
CA LEU A 141 4.47 -14.56 2.76
C LEU A 141 5.27 -13.54 3.59
N THR A 142 5.26 -13.67 4.91
CA THR A 142 5.92 -12.78 5.87
C THR A 142 7.39 -12.48 5.57
N LYS A 143 8.13 -13.45 5.00
CA LYS A 143 9.56 -13.31 4.68
C LYS A 143 9.83 -12.46 3.44
N LYS A 144 8.80 -12.22 2.61
CA LYS A 144 8.94 -11.53 1.33
C LYS A 144 8.99 -10.02 1.46
N SER A 145 8.53 -9.46 2.58
CA SER A 145 8.68 -8.03 2.86
C SER A 145 9.96 -7.75 3.65
N LYS A 146 10.70 -6.73 3.23
CA LYS A 146 11.94 -6.29 3.89
C LYS A 146 11.69 -5.80 5.33
N SER A 147 10.59 -5.09 5.54
CA SER A 147 10.19 -4.54 6.84
C SER A 147 9.10 -5.36 7.54
N GLY A 148 8.74 -6.52 6.98
CA GLY A 148 7.52 -7.24 7.35
C GLY A 148 6.25 -6.58 6.82
N PHE A 149 5.09 -7.18 7.12
CA PHE A 149 3.78 -6.65 6.73
C PHE A 149 3.02 -6.08 7.92
N SER A 150 2.16 -5.09 7.67
CA SER A 150 1.23 -4.59 8.68
C SER A 150 0.10 -5.61 8.94
N ILE A 151 -0.59 -5.46 10.07
CA ILE A 151 -1.74 -6.31 10.44
C ILE A 151 -2.85 -6.23 9.39
N ASN A 152 -3.12 -5.03 8.87
CA ASN A 152 -4.13 -4.85 7.84
C ASN A 152 -3.76 -5.59 6.54
N VAL A 153 -2.49 -5.54 6.12
CA VAL A 153 -2.00 -6.31 4.98
C VAL A 153 -2.16 -7.82 5.20
N PHE A 154 -1.90 -8.32 6.41
CA PHE A 154 -2.19 -9.73 6.74
C PHE A 154 -3.67 -10.07 6.61
N ASN A 155 -4.58 -9.18 7.04
CA ASN A 155 -6.02 -9.41 6.87
C ASN A 155 -6.42 -9.43 5.39
N ILE A 156 -5.84 -8.56 4.56
CA ILE A 156 -6.05 -8.56 3.10
C ILE A 156 -5.64 -9.92 2.50
N PHE A 157 -4.51 -10.49 2.92
CA PHE A 157 -4.10 -11.83 2.45
C PHE A 157 -5.08 -12.93 2.87
N LYS A 158 -5.60 -12.90 4.10
CA LYS A 158 -6.63 -13.86 4.53
C LYS A 158 -7.89 -13.74 3.67
N ILE A 159 -8.35 -12.52 3.43
CA ILE A 159 -9.52 -12.23 2.59
C ILE A 159 -9.27 -12.68 1.15
N GLY A 160 -8.10 -12.36 0.58
CA GLY A 160 -7.71 -12.74 -0.77
C GLY A 160 -7.67 -14.25 -0.95
N ARG A 161 -7.05 -14.98 0.00
CA ARG A 161 -7.01 -16.45 -0.03
C ARG A 161 -8.41 -17.05 0.15
N LYS A 162 -9.24 -16.50 1.04
CA LYS A 162 -10.63 -16.96 1.22
C LYS A 162 -11.43 -16.78 -0.06
N HIS A 163 -11.36 -15.59 -0.66
CA HIS A 163 -12.02 -15.29 -1.92
C HIS A 163 -11.58 -16.26 -3.02
N LYS A 164 -10.27 -16.52 -3.13
CA LYS A 164 -9.71 -17.48 -4.09
C LYS A 164 -10.26 -18.89 -3.90
N ASN A 165 -10.25 -19.41 -2.67
CA ASN A 165 -10.78 -20.75 -2.40
C ASN A 165 -12.28 -20.83 -2.70
N THR A 166 -13.06 -19.82 -2.33
CA THR A 166 -14.50 -19.76 -2.63
C THR A 166 -14.75 -19.71 -4.13
N GLN A 167 -14.01 -18.89 -4.87
CA GLN A 167 -14.13 -18.78 -6.33
C GLN A 167 -13.88 -20.12 -7.03
N VAL A 168 -12.88 -20.88 -6.58
CA VAL A 168 -12.47 -22.13 -7.22
C VAL A 168 -13.30 -23.32 -6.75
N PHE A 169 -13.57 -23.47 -5.45
CA PHE A 169 -14.05 -24.73 -4.88
C PHE A 169 -15.46 -24.74 -4.31
N ALA A 170 -16.16 -23.60 -4.21
CA ALA A 170 -17.45 -23.53 -3.52
C ALA A 170 -18.54 -24.47 -4.10
N ALA A 171 -18.47 -24.78 -5.39
CA ALA A 171 -19.38 -25.74 -6.04
C ALA A 171 -19.13 -27.21 -5.65
N TYR A 172 -17.95 -27.52 -5.12
CA TYR A 172 -17.46 -28.90 -4.89
C TYR A 172 -17.31 -29.23 -3.40
N ILE A 173 -16.84 -28.24 -2.63
CA ILE A 173 -16.59 -28.33 -1.20
C ILE A 173 -17.27 -27.13 -0.52
N SER A 174 -18.27 -27.41 0.30
CA SER A 174 -18.90 -26.40 1.15
C SER A 174 -18.02 -26.09 2.36
N ASP A 175 -18.05 -24.84 2.84
CA ASP A 175 -17.41 -24.48 4.10
C ASP A 175 -18.04 -25.25 5.26
N SER A 176 -17.25 -26.07 5.96
CA SER A 176 -17.73 -26.97 7.00
C SER A 176 -16.60 -27.38 7.94
N THR A 177 -16.93 -27.95 9.09
CA THR A 177 -15.95 -28.50 10.05
C THR A 177 -15.19 -29.72 9.54
N ARG A 178 -15.51 -30.22 8.33
CA ARG A 178 -14.89 -31.36 7.66
C ARG A 178 -13.93 -30.94 6.53
N SER A 179 -13.99 -29.67 6.13
CA SER A 179 -13.23 -29.15 4.99
C SER A 179 -11.79 -28.85 5.38
N VAL A 180 -10.86 -29.02 4.45
CA VAL A 180 -9.44 -28.70 4.60
C VAL A 180 -8.87 -28.30 3.26
N TYR A 181 -7.89 -27.41 3.27
CA TYR A 181 -7.28 -26.89 2.06
C TYR A 181 -5.78 -27.16 2.06
N GLY A 182 -5.17 -27.06 0.89
CA GLY A 182 -3.73 -27.17 0.74
C GLY A 182 -3.21 -26.39 -0.45
N GLU A 183 -1.92 -26.19 -0.47
CA GLU A 183 -1.20 -25.62 -1.59
C GLU A 183 0.09 -26.42 -1.81
N ALA A 184 0.39 -26.71 -3.07
CA ALA A 184 1.69 -27.23 -3.48
C ALA A 184 2.25 -26.36 -4.60
N ASN A 185 3.56 -26.12 -4.53
CA ASN A 185 4.31 -25.39 -5.53
C ASN A 185 5.47 -26.26 -6.00
N VAL A 186 5.53 -26.53 -7.31
CA VAL A 186 6.70 -27.10 -7.99
C VAL A 186 7.33 -25.96 -8.77
N SER A 187 8.47 -25.46 -8.31
CA SER A 187 9.13 -24.28 -8.84
C SER A 187 10.50 -24.63 -9.38
N PHE A 188 10.84 -24.04 -10.50
CA PHE A 188 12.16 -24.02 -11.10
C PHE A 188 12.65 -22.57 -11.05
N TYR A 189 13.92 -22.37 -10.75
CA TYR A 189 14.57 -21.06 -10.64
C TYR A 189 15.85 -21.05 -11.46
N ASN A 190 15.81 -20.33 -12.58
CA ASN A 190 16.95 -20.16 -13.46
C ASN A 190 17.72 -18.89 -13.10
N SER A 191 17.00 -17.78 -12.94
CA SER A 191 17.59 -16.47 -12.67
C SER A 191 16.91 -15.75 -11.51
N GLU A 192 17.66 -14.87 -10.86
CA GLU A 192 17.19 -13.94 -9.85
C GLU A 192 17.63 -12.53 -10.23
N PHE A 193 16.69 -11.60 -10.18
CA PHE A 193 16.89 -10.20 -10.51
C PHE A 193 16.71 -9.36 -9.26
N LYS A 194 17.69 -8.51 -8.95
CA LYS A 194 17.63 -7.61 -7.78
C LYS A 194 17.86 -6.17 -8.15
N LEU A 195 17.06 -5.31 -7.52
CA LEU A 195 17.27 -3.89 -7.39
C LEU A 195 17.78 -3.60 -5.97
N ASN A 196 18.92 -2.92 -5.85
CA ASN A 196 19.53 -2.58 -4.58
C ASN A 196 18.57 -1.72 -3.74
N SER A 197 18.05 -2.27 -2.64
CA SER A 197 17.07 -1.61 -1.77
C SER A 197 17.69 -0.97 -0.53
N SER A 198 19.01 -0.71 -0.50
CA SER A 198 19.63 0.00 0.64
C SER A 198 19.06 1.41 0.79
N GLU A 199 19.08 1.98 2.00
CA GLU A 199 18.54 3.33 2.26
C GLU A 199 19.14 4.40 1.32
N GLY A 200 20.45 4.30 1.04
CA GLY A 200 21.12 5.20 0.10
C GLY A 200 20.61 5.07 -1.33
N SER A 201 20.36 3.83 -1.78
CA SER A 201 19.81 3.53 -3.11
C SER A 201 18.36 4.00 -3.22
N LEU A 202 17.52 3.71 -2.22
CA LEU A 202 16.11 4.11 -2.20
C LEU A 202 15.95 5.64 -2.22
N HIS A 203 16.76 6.36 -1.44
CA HIS A 203 16.81 7.83 -1.52
C HIS A 203 17.20 8.31 -2.92
N THR A 204 18.16 7.65 -3.57
CA THR A 204 18.58 7.99 -4.94
C THR A 204 17.45 7.74 -5.94
N PHE A 205 16.71 6.64 -5.78
CA PHE A 205 15.56 6.34 -6.63
C PHE A 205 14.44 7.36 -6.44
N ALA A 206 14.14 7.71 -5.19
CA ALA A 206 13.17 8.74 -4.84
C ALA A 206 13.52 10.12 -5.41
N LEU A 207 14.82 10.43 -5.55
CA LEU A 207 15.31 11.71 -6.06
C LEU A 207 15.38 11.80 -7.59
N SER A 208 15.61 10.68 -8.29
CA SER A 208 15.98 10.73 -9.71
C SER A 208 15.39 9.65 -10.59
N CYS A 209 14.93 8.53 -10.02
CA CYS A 209 14.58 7.33 -10.79
C CYS A 209 13.10 6.98 -10.72
N LEU A 210 12.22 7.81 -10.15
CA LEU A 210 10.79 7.53 -10.17
C LEU A 210 10.23 7.62 -11.60
N ALA A 211 9.25 6.77 -11.89
CA ALA A 211 8.47 6.84 -13.11
C ALA A 211 7.65 8.14 -13.13
N LYS A 212 7.58 8.80 -14.30
CA LYS A 212 6.84 10.07 -14.44
C LYS A 212 5.37 9.94 -14.04
N SER A 213 4.72 8.85 -14.45
CA SER A 213 3.33 8.54 -14.09
C SER A 213 3.16 8.40 -12.58
N PHE A 214 4.10 7.74 -11.89
CA PHE A 214 4.02 7.59 -10.44
C PHE A 214 4.10 8.93 -9.70
N ILE A 215 5.05 9.81 -10.07
CA ILE A 215 5.15 11.16 -9.46
C ILE A 215 3.86 11.95 -9.70
N ARG A 216 3.35 11.93 -10.93
CA ARG A 216 2.10 12.59 -11.30
C ARG A 216 0.93 12.12 -10.45
N ASN A 217 0.83 10.81 -10.23
CA ASN A 217 -0.21 10.22 -9.40
C ASN A 217 -0.03 10.56 -7.92
N LEU A 218 1.21 10.52 -7.40
CA LEU A 218 1.52 10.84 -6.00
C LEU A 218 1.03 12.24 -5.61
N TYR A 219 1.15 13.23 -6.51
CA TYR A 219 0.65 14.60 -6.29
C TYR A 219 -0.76 14.85 -6.86
N GLY A 220 -1.29 13.92 -7.66
CA GLY A 220 -2.55 14.04 -8.37
C GLY A 220 -3.72 13.29 -7.71
N SER A 221 -3.44 12.32 -6.85
CA SER A 221 -4.45 11.45 -6.22
C SER A 221 -4.15 11.24 -4.72
N PRO A 222 -5.17 11.04 -3.88
CA PRO A 222 -4.98 10.74 -2.46
C PRO A 222 -4.33 9.37 -2.25
N ALA A 223 -3.70 9.18 -1.10
CA ALA A 223 -3.00 7.94 -0.76
C ALA A 223 -3.89 6.68 -0.85
N GLY A 224 -5.19 6.80 -0.53
CA GLY A 224 -6.14 5.70 -0.69
C GLY A 224 -6.24 5.23 -2.15
N ASP A 225 -6.48 6.14 -3.08
CA ASP A 225 -6.50 5.84 -4.53
C ASP A 225 -5.17 5.27 -5.03
N ILE A 226 -4.03 5.77 -4.53
CA ILE A 226 -2.71 5.25 -4.89
C ILE A 226 -2.57 3.78 -4.47
N LEU A 227 -2.87 3.46 -3.21
CA LEU A 227 -2.78 2.11 -2.68
C LEU A 227 -3.78 1.16 -3.36
N ASP A 228 -4.99 1.63 -3.68
CA ASP A 228 -5.99 0.83 -4.39
C ASP A 228 -5.52 0.42 -5.79
N ASN A 229 -4.83 1.31 -6.50
CA ASN A 229 -4.39 1.09 -7.88
C ASN A 229 -3.02 0.41 -7.99
N TYR A 230 -2.02 0.88 -7.23
CA TYR A 230 -0.66 0.34 -7.27
C TYR A 230 -0.49 -0.88 -6.36
N GLY A 231 -1.22 -0.95 -5.25
CA GLY A 231 -0.91 -1.83 -4.12
C GLY A 231 0.15 -1.22 -3.19
N ASP A 232 0.46 -1.95 -2.12
CA ASP A 232 1.30 -1.45 -1.03
C ASP A 232 2.81 -1.59 -1.30
N PHE A 233 3.21 -2.43 -2.26
CA PHE A 233 4.61 -2.84 -2.41
C PHE A 233 5.21 -2.54 -3.77
N ILE A 234 6.54 -2.50 -3.81
CA ILE A 234 7.36 -2.43 -5.01
C ILE A 234 8.23 -3.69 -5.08
N LEU A 235 8.32 -4.29 -6.26
CA LEU A 235 9.13 -5.47 -6.54
C LEU A 235 10.61 -5.09 -6.71
N THR A 236 11.47 -5.56 -5.81
CA THR A 236 12.92 -5.31 -5.84
C THR A 236 13.75 -6.58 -5.92
N ASP A 237 13.19 -7.76 -5.69
CA ASP A 237 13.89 -9.04 -5.83
C ASP A 237 12.90 -10.12 -6.28
N TYR A 238 13.12 -10.74 -7.43
CA TYR A 238 12.28 -11.82 -7.93
C TYR A 238 13.06 -12.88 -8.70
N LEU A 239 12.46 -14.07 -8.77
CA LEU A 239 13.02 -15.25 -9.42
C LEU A 239 12.23 -15.58 -10.69
N THR A 240 12.94 -16.03 -11.73
CA THR A 240 12.36 -16.44 -13.01
C THR A 240 12.70 -17.88 -13.39
N GLU A 241 11.74 -18.54 -14.04
CA GLU A 241 11.84 -19.75 -14.87
C GLU A 241 10.42 -20.30 -15.05
N GLY A 242 10.03 -21.31 -14.28
CA GLY A 242 8.74 -21.97 -14.41
C GLY A 242 8.20 -22.42 -13.05
N LYS A 243 6.88 -22.33 -12.86
CA LYS A 243 6.23 -22.77 -11.63
C LYS A 243 4.86 -23.35 -11.90
N MET A 244 4.57 -24.45 -11.22
CA MET A 244 3.23 -24.97 -11.07
C MET A 244 2.75 -24.70 -9.64
N THR A 245 1.57 -24.12 -9.49
CA THR A 245 0.84 -24.02 -8.23
C THR A 245 -0.42 -24.87 -8.31
N ALA A 246 -0.55 -25.82 -7.41
CA ALA A 246 -1.76 -26.60 -7.19
C ALA A 246 -2.43 -26.15 -5.89
N LEU A 247 -3.66 -25.65 -6.00
CA LEU A 247 -4.54 -25.43 -4.85
C LEU A 247 -5.39 -26.67 -4.63
N PHE A 248 -5.55 -27.09 -3.39
CA PHE A 248 -6.31 -28.29 -3.02
C PHE A 248 -7.48 -27.93 -2.10
N ALA A 249 -8.60 -28.62 -2.30
CA ALA A 249 -9.74 -28.60 -1.39
C ALA A 249 -10.22 -30.03 -1.15
N GLY A 250 -10.33 -30.39 0.12
CA GLY A 250 -10.65 -31.72 0.58
C GLY A 250 -11.75 -31.73 1.63
N MET A 251 -12.43 -32.86 1.78
CA MET A 251 -13.40 -33.08 2.85
C MET A 251 -13.24 -34.47 3.45
N THR A 252 -13.16 -34.56 4.79
CA THR A 252 -13.11 -35.85 5.50
C THR A 252 -14.48 -36.52 5.57
N ARG A 253 -14.51 -37.85 5.71
CA ARG A 253 -15.76 -38.65 5.80
C ARG A 253 -16.62 -38.32 7.01
N SER A 254 -15.98 -37.96 8.12
CA SER A 254 -16.61 -37.54 9.37
C SER A 254 -15.93 -36.29 9.90
N THR A 255 -16.57 -35.63 10.86
CA THR A 255 -15.95 -34.54 11.61
C THR A 255 -14.83 -35.12 12.47
N VAL A 256 -13.60 -34.70 12.20
CA VAL A 256 -12.38 -35.12 12.92
C VAL A 256 -11.59 -33.91 13.38
N ALA A 257 -10.61 -34.12 14.26
CA ALA A 257 -9.76 -33.05 14.76
C ALA A 257 -9.03 -32.32 13.61
N VAL A 258 -8.77 -31.02 13.79
CA VAL A 258 -8.03 -30.19 12.80
C VAL A 258 -6.73 -30.87 12.36
N LYS A 259 -5.94 -31.38 13.33
CA LYS A 259 -4.68 -32.07 13.07
C LYS A 259 -4.83 -33.26 12.12
N GLU A 260 -5.88 -34.05 12.28
CA GLU A 260 -6.15 -35.21 11.43
C GLU A 260 -6.56 -34.79 10.02
N ARG A 261 -7.35 -33.72 9.88
CA ARG A 261 -7.68 -33.14 8.56
C ARG A 261 -6.43 -32.65 7.82
N LEU A 262 -5.54 -31.95 8.51
CA LEU A 262 -4.27 -31.47 7.95
C LEU A 262 -3.39 -32.64 7.49
N GLN A 263 -3.22 -33.67 8.33
CA GLN A 263 -2.47 -34.87 7.98
C GLN A 263 -3.06 -35.60 6.77
N ALA A 264 -4.38 -35.71 6.67
CA ALA A 264 -5.05 -36.31 5.53
C ALA A 264 -4.78 -35.52 4.23
N MET A 265 -4.84 -34.18 4.30
CA MET A 265 -4.50 -33.33 3.16
C MET A 265 -3.02 -33.43 2.77
N ASP A 266 -2.09 -33.47 3.73
CA ASP A 266 -0.66 -33.63 3.44
C ASP A 266 -0.39 -34.97 2.74
N GLN A 267 -1.04 -36.05 3.17
CA GLN A 267 -0.96 -37.36 2.53
C GLN A 267 -1.54 -37.36 1.12
N GLU A 268 -2.68 -36.68 0.93
CA GLU A 268 -3.34 -36.54 -0.36
C GLU A 268 -2.48 -35.75 -1.38
N ILE A 269 -1.86 -34.64 -0.95
CA ILE A 269 -0.93 -33.86 -1.79
C ILE A 269 0.27 -34.73 -2.20
N ASN A 270 0.89 -35.41 -1.25
CA ASN A 270 2.06 -36.25 -1.52
C ASN A 270 1.74 -37.44 -2.44
N ALA A 271 0.52 -38.00 -2.37
CA ALA A 271 0.10 -39.10 -3.23
C ALA A 271 -0.31 -38.65 -4.64
N SER A 272 -0.66 -37.37 -4.80
CA SER A 272 -1.21 -36.83 -6.05
C SER A 272 -0.20 -36.16 -6.96
N ILE A 273 0.98 -35.75 -6.48
CA ILE A 273 2.03 -35.15 -7.32
C ILE A 273 3.10 -36.22 -7.59
N ASP A 274 3.17 -36.67 -8.85
CA ASP A 274 4.16 -37.64 -9.30
C ASP A 274 5.18 -36.98 -10.21
N TYR A 275 6.45 -37.16 -9.91
CA TYR A 275 7.53 -36.58 -10.69
C TYR A 275 8.74 -37.50 -10.80
N LYS A 276 9.50 -37.34 -11.88
CA LYS A 276 10.76 -38.03 -12.10
C LYS A 276 11.85 -37.03 -12.39
N THR A 277 13.02 -37.23 -11.78
CA THR A 277 14.20 -36.41 -12.00
C THR A 277 15.16 -37.13 -12.94
N ASP A 278 15.80 -36.39 -13.84
CA ASP A 278 16.88 -36.92 -14.66
C ASP A 278 18.03 -37.38 -13.75
N LYS A 279 18.57 -38.58 -13.98
CA LYS A 279 19.56 -39.23 -13.12
C LYS A 279 21.01 -38.88 -13.45
N GLY A 280 21.25 -37.87 -14.31
CA GLY A 280 22.57 -37.62 -14.91
C GLY A 280 23.17 -36.21 -14.78
N THR A 281 22.47 -35.19 -14.28
CA THR A 281 22.96 -33.80 -14.28
C THR A 281 23.11 -33.19 -12.89
N ILE A 282 24.12 -32.33 -12.74
CA ILE A 282 24.35 -31.51 -11.52
C ILE A 282 23.21 -30.51 -11.29
N ASN A 283 22.48 -30.15 -12.35
CA ASN A 283 21.30 -29.30 -12.30
C ASN A 283 20.03 -30.18 -12.30
N PHE A 284 19.13 -29.94 -11.34
CA PHE A 284 17.88 -30.69 -11.17
C PHE A 284 16.96 -30.43 -12.38
N LYS A 285 16.83 -31.43 -13.26
CA LYS A 285 15.90 -31.42 -14.39
C LYS A 285 14.80 -32.45 -14.16
N LEU A 286 13.56 -32.05 -14.44
CA LEU A 286 12.42 -32.94 -14.29
C LEU A 286 12.10 -33.64 -15.62
N ASP A 287 12.17 -34.96 -15.62
CA ASP A 287 11.84 -35.80 -16.79
C ASP A 287 10.33 -35.90 -17.02
N SER A 288 9.54 -35.86 -15.94
CA SER A 288 8.08 -35.90 -16.01
C SER A 288 7.43 -35.27 -14.79
N LEU A 289 6.29 -34.61 -15.00
CA LEU A 289 5.41 -34.11 -13.94
C LEU A 289 3.97 -34.52 -14.25
N ASN A 290 3.31 -35.15 -13.29
CA ASN A 290 1.88 -35.46 -13.36
C ASN A 290 1.22 -35.11 -12.03
N ILE A 291 -0.05 -34.71 -12.09
CA ILE A 291 -0.87 -34.48 -10.91
C ILE A 291 -2.22 -35.20 -11.03
N GLY A 292 -2.65 -35.86 -9.96
CA GLY A 292 -3.88 -36.65 -9.89
C GLY A 292 -3.61 -38.15 -10.00
N LYS A 293 -4.63 -38.91 -10.43
CA LYS A 293 -4.61 -40.37 -10.39
C LYS A 293 -3.54 -40.97 -11.32
N ASN A 294 -2.48 -41.55 -10.74
CA ASN A 294 -1.55 -42.43 -11.46
C ASN A 294 -1.81 -43.91 -11.12
N ASN A 295 -1.47 -44.80 -12.07
CA ASN A 295 -1.76 -46.26 -12.12
C ASN A 295 -1.23 -47.12 -10.94
N GLY A 296 -0.86 -46.54 -9.80
CA GLY A 296 -0.42 -47.28 -8.62
C GLY A 296 -0.41 -46.53 -7.27
N SER A 297 -0.40 -45.19 -7.22
CA SER A 297 -0.25 -44.42 -5.95
C SER A 297 -1.58 -44.05 -5.29
N ILE A 298 -2.57 -43.62 -6.08
CA ILE A 298 -3.94 -43.32 -5.61
C ILE A 298 -4.86 -44.55 -5.75
N SER A 299 -4.42 -45.61 -6.43
CA SER A 299 -5.19 -46.83 -6.62
C SER A 299 -4.84 -47.93 -5.61
N GLY A 300 -5.77 -48.22 -4.69
CA GLY A 300 -5.85 -49.51 -3.99
C GLY A 300 -5.73 -49.48 -2.46
N ARG A 301 -5.25 -48.39 -1.85
CA ARG A 301 -5.26 -48.22 -0.38
C ARG A 301 -5.63 -46.78 0.00
N LYS A 302 -6.90 -46.60 0.38
CA LYS A 302 -7.48 -45.43 1.08
C LYS A 302 -7.17 -44.07 0.45
N SER A 303 -8.10 -43.55 -0.36
CA SER A 303 -8.28 -42.10 -0.45
C SER A 303 -8.29 -41.51 0.96
N PHE A 304 -7.40 -40.55 1.26
CA PHE A 304 -7.26 -39.98 2.60
C PHE A 304 -8.44 -39.06 2.93
N LEU A 305 -9.08 -38.53 1.89
CA LEU A 305 -10.27 -37.69 1.97
C LEU A 305 -11.48 -38.37 1.29
N GLU A 306 -12.70 -37.97 1.65
CA GLU A 306 -13.91 -38.43 0.95
C GLU A 306 -14.04 -37.78 -0.43
N LYS A 307 -13.74 -36.48 -0.48
CA LYS A 307 -13.70 -35.67 -1.69
C LYS A 307 -12.37 -34.95 -1.75
N SER A 308 -11.77 -34.89 -2.92
CA SER A 308 -10.46 -34.29 -3.13
C SER A 308 -10.39 -33.64 -4.51
N TYR A 309 -10.26 -32.32 -4.54
CA TYR A 309 -10.18 -31.53 -5.76
C TYR A 309 -8.90 -30.73 -5.79
N ALA A 310 -8.31 -30.60 -6.98
CA ALA A 310 -7.20 -29.70 -7.22
C ALA A 310 -7.51 -28.73 -8.34
N CYS A 311 -6.93 -27.53 -8.25
CA CYS A 311 -6.87 -26.55 -9.31
C CYS A 311 -5.41 -26.21 -9.57
N VAL A 312 -4.97 -26.33 -10.82
CA VAL A 312 -3.56 -26.22 -11.18
C VAL A 312 -3.36 -25.04 -12.12
N ASN A 313 -2.42 -24.17 -11.76
CA ASN A 313 -1.97 -23.05 -12.58
C ASN A 313 -0.48 -23.19 -12.85
N THR A 314 -0.05 -22.89 -14.07
CA THR A 314 1.35 -22.91 -14.50
C THR A 314 1.79 -21.52 -14.94
N TYR A 315 3.02 -21.13 -14.59
CA TYR A 315 3.66 -19.87 -14.91
C TYR A 315 4.98 -20.15 -15.62
N GLY A 316 5.30 -19.38 -16.66
CA GLY A 316 6.39 -19.71 -17.59
C GLY A 316 6.12 -20.98 -18.39
N GLY A 317 7.00 -21.31 -19.33
CA GLY A 317 6.86 -22.45 -20.23
C GLY A 317 5.79 -22.26 -21.31
N LYS A 318 5.69 -23.25 -22.19
CA LYS A 318 4.65 -23.45 -23.20
C LYS A 318 3.79 -24.65 -22.79
N HIS A 319 2.64 -24.82 -23.44
CA HIS A 319 1.75 -25.98 -23.21
C HIS A 319 1.29 -26.16 -21.75
N GLY A 320 1.19 -25.06 -20.99
CA GLY A 320 0.63 -25.04 -19.65
C GLY A 320 -0.89 -25.21 -19.62
N ILE A 321 -1.49 -24.95 -18.46
CA ILE A 321 -2.94 -25.05 -18.28
C ILE A 321 -3.66 -23.87 -18.96
N ASN A 322 -4.49 -24.17 -19.96
CA ASN A 322 -5.24 -23.17 -20.73
C ASN A 322 -6.50 -22.66 -20.00
N MET A 323 -7.07 -23.45 -19.09
CA MET A 323 -8.25 -23.09 -18.29
C MET A 323 -7.84 -22.84 -16.85
N VAL A 324 -7.43 -21.60 -16.57
CA VAL A 324 -7.10 -21.12 -15.23
C VAL A 324 -8.31 -21.30 -14.31
N ASP A 325 -8.05 -21.68 -13.06
CA ASP A 325 -9.07 -21.76 -11.99
C ASP A 325 -10.16 -22.83 -12.19
N ASN A 326 -9.91 -23.84 -13.03
CA ASN A 326 -10.81 -24.96 -13.21
C ASN A 326 -10.41 -26.17 -12.34
N PRO A 327 -11.17 -26.50 -11.29
CA PRO A 327 -10.86 -27.64 -10.43
C PRO A 327 -11.20 -28.98 -11.11
N PHE A 328 -10.44 -30.03 -10.78
CA PHE A 328 -10.70 -31.40 -11.18
C PHE A 328 -10.61 -32.35 -9.99
N ASP A 329 -11.30 -33.49 -10.09
CA ASP A 329 -11.30 -34.53 -9.07
C ASP A 329 -10.05 -35.40 -9.17
N LEU A 330 -9.27 -35.43 -8.08
CA LEU A 330 -7.99 -36.14 -7.99
C LEU A 330 -8.14 -37.66 -7.99
N HIS A 331 -9.32 -38.19 -7.65
CA HIS A 331 -9.57 -39.64 -7.56
C HIS A 331 -9.95 -40.26 -8.90
N THR A 332 -10.37 -39.42 -9.85
CA THR A 332 -10.89 -39.87 -11.15
C THR A 332 -10.08 -39.35 -12.32
N SER A 333 -9.36 -38.24 -12.16
CA SER A 333 -8.67 -37.56 -13.25
C SER A 333 -7.17 -37.35 -12.96
N SER A 334 -6.39 -37.12 -14.01
CA SER A 334 -5.00 -36.70 -13.93
C SER A 334 -4.64 -35.71 -15.03
N ILE A 335 -3.62 -34.90 -14.77
CA ILE A 335 -3.06 -33.93 -15.69
C ILE A 335 -1.58 -34.23 -15.89
N ASN A 336 -1.17 -34.38 -17.14
CA ASN A 336 0.23 -34.52 -17.52
C ASN A 336 0.83 -33.14 -17.83
N LEU A 337 1.77 -32.71 -17.00
CA LEU A 337 2.50 -31.45 -17.13
C LEU A 337 3.92 -31.64 -17.69
N THR A 338 4.28 -32.85 -18.11
CA THR A 338 5.59 -33.14 -18.70
C THR A 338 5.90 -32.28 -19.94
N PRO A 339 4.96 -32.03 -20.88
CA PRO A 339 5.22 -31.13 -21.99
C PRO A 339 5.52 -29.69 -21.54
N TRP A 340 4.85 -29.23 -20.48
CA TRP A 340 5.11 -27.93 -19.88
C TRP A 340 6.50 -27.88 -19.22
N THR A 341 6.88 -28.89 -18.42
CA THR A 341 8.22 -28.89 -17.79
C THR A 341 9.34 -28.94 -18.83
N GLN A 342 9.17 -29.72 -19.91
CA GLN A 342 10.16 -29.80 -21.00
C GLN A 342 10.31 -28.48 -21.76
N SER A 343 9.23 -27.70 -21.86
CA SER A 343 9.31 -26.40 -22.54
C SER A 343 10.17 -25.35 -21.82
N LEU A 344 10.43 -25.54 -20.52
CA LEU A 344 11.28 -24.63 -19.72
C LEU A 344 12.76 -24.70 -20.10
N ASP A 345 13.17 -25.69 -20.91
CA ASP A 345 14.52 -25.71 -21.51
C ASP A 345 14.78 -24.48 -22.40
N ASP A 346 13.74 -23.85 -22.93
CA ASP A 346 13.81 -22.60 -23.70
C ASP A 346 13.67 -21.40 -22.75
N GLU A 347 14.79 -20.69 -22.48
CA GLU A 347 14.81 -19.52 -21.60
C GLU A 347 13.86 -18.40 -22.03
N ASN A 348 13.44 -18.34 -23.30
CA ASN A 348 12.47 -17.36 -23.77
C ASN A 348 11.06 -17.61 -23.19
N THR A 349 10.81 -18.81 -22.68
CA THR A 349 9.55 -19.18 -22.05
C THR A 349 9.53 -18.88 -20.55
N HIS A 350 10.66 -18.48 -19.97
CA HIS A 350 10.75 -18.24 -18.53
C HIS A 350 9.91 -17.03 -18.11
N SER A 351 9.25 -17.14 -16.96
CA SER A 351 8.47 -16.04 -16.38
C SER A 351 8.84 -15.78 -14.93
N ILE A 352 8.36 -14.67 -14.35
CA ILE A 352 8.37 -14.49 -12.90
C ILE A 352 7.59 -15.62 -12.22
N VAL A 353 8.17 -16.19 -11.17
CA VAL A 353 7.61 -17.36 -10.47
C VAL A 353 7.64 -17.23 -8.95
N SER A 354 8.48 -16.36 -8.43
CA SER A 354 8.59 -16.12 -6.99
C SER A 354 9.22 -14.77 -6.70
N ILE A 355 9.22 -14.42 -5.43
CA ILE A 355 9.81 -13.18 -4.90
C ILE A 355 10.95 -13.58 -3.96
N GLY A 356 12.07 -12.88 -4.04
CA GLY A 356 13.17 -13.03 -3.09
C GLY A 356 12.75 -12.68 -1.66
N ASP A 357 13.47 -13.19 -0.66
CA ASP A 357 13.26 -12.78 0.73
C ASP A 357 13.64 -11.30 0.87
N GLY A 358 12.75 -10.50 1.47
CA GLY A 358 12.88 -9.03 1.48
C GLY A 358 12.74 -8.37 0.10
N GLY A 359 12.24 -9.10 -0.91
CA GLY A 359 12.06 -8.61 -2.28
C GLY A 359 10.90 -7.65 -2.50
N LEU A 360 10.12 -7.37 -1.46
CA LEU A 360 9.10 -6.32 -1.45
C LEU A 360 9.49 -5.23 -0.46
N ILE A 361 9.51 -3.99 -0.95
CA ILE A 361 9.59 -2.77 -0.14
C ILE A 361 8.25 -2.04 -0.20
N HIS A 362 7.95 -1.22 0.80
CA HIS A 362 6.70 -0.47 0.81
C HIS A 362 6.78 0.71 -0.16
N ILE A 363 5.66 1.09 -0.79
CA ILE A 363 5.65 2.19 -1.77
C ILE A 363 6.10 3.53 -1.18
N SER A 364 5.90 3.74 0.13
CA SER A 364 6.40 4.92 0.85
C SER A 364 7.93 5.00 0.92
N ASP A 365 8.66 3.90 0.74
CA ASP A 365 10.11 3.87 0.93
C ASP A 365 10.87 4.64 -0.17
N VAL A 366 10.19 5.01 -1.25
CA VAL A 366 10.72 5.81 -2.36
C VAL A 366 10.00 7.16 -2.53
N VAL A 367 9.25 7.59 -1.51
CA VAL A 367 8.69 8.95 -1.43
C VAL A 367 9.68 9.82 -0.66
N LEU A 368 9.69 11.15 -0.83
CA LEU A 368 10.58 12.04 -0.07
C LEU A 368 9.83 12.82 1.02
N GLU A 369 8.58 13.14 0.76
CA GLU A 369 7.67 13.94 1.58
C GLU A 369 7.27 13.17 2.84
N ASP A 370 7.57 13.72 4.01
CA ASP A 370 7.35 13.09 5.31
C ASP A 370 5.87 12.79 5.58
N ASN A 371 4.99 13.74 5.27
CA ASN A 371 3.55 13.55 5.41
C ASN A 371 3.02 12.48 4.44
N TYR A 372 3.46 12.45 3.18
CA TYR A 372 3.01 11.43 2.22
C TYR A 372 3.53 10.04 2.58
N LYS A 373 4.79 9.92 3.02
CA LYS A 373 5.35 8.66 3.54
C LYS A 373 4.48 8.09 4.65
N LYS A 374 4.20 8.89 5.67
CA LYS A 374 3.38 8.50 6.82
C LYS A 374 1.94 8.22 6.42
N ARG A 375 1.33 9.07 5.59
CA ARG A 375 -0.02 8.88 5.06
C ARG A 375 -0.16 7.54 4.34
N LEU A 376 0.72 7.24 3.37
CA LEU A 376 0.73 5.96 2.66
C LEU A 376 0.89 4.77 3.62
N LYS A 377 1.88 4.84 4.53
CA LYS A 377 2.17 3.77 5.48
C LYS A 377 1.01 3.51 6.44
N TYR A 378 0.43 4.56 7.01
CA TYR A 378 -0.63 4.43 8.01
C TYR A 378 -2.00 4.13 7.38
N THR A 379 -2.26 4.59 6.15
CA THR A 379 -3.43 4.14 5.38
C THR A 379 -3.30 2.66 5.00
N SER A 380 -2.15 2.20 4.50
CA SER A 380 -1.88 0.78 4.23
C SER A 380 -2.08 -0.09 5.48
N ALA A 381 -1.62 0.40 6.64
CA ALA A 381 -1.77 -0.28 7.92
C ALA A 381 -3.18 -0.19 8.53
N GLY A 382 -4.11 0.56 7.94
CA GLY A 382 -5.48 0.71 8.41
C GLY A 382 -5.64 1.65 9.62
N TYR A 383 -4.63 2.45 9.95
CA TYR A 383 -4.71 3.47 11.01
C TYR A 383 -5.33 4.77 10.54
N LEU A 384 -5.23 5.06 9.24
CA LEU A 384 -5.80 6.26 8.62
C LEU A 384 -6.82 5.88 7.55
N VAL A 385 -7.83 6.74 7.38
CA VAL A 385 -8.82 6.62 6.30
C VAL A 385 -8.12 6.72 4.94
N GLY A 386 -8.42 5.77 4.05
CA GLY A 386 -8.02 5.82 2.64
C GLY A 386 -9.01 6.65 1.83
N TYR A 387 -8.76 7.95 1.71
CA TYR A 387 -9.62 8.82 0.90
C TYR A 387 -9.50 8.47 -0.59
N SER A 388 -10.63 8.50 -1.30
CA SER A 388 -10.72 8.34 -2.76
C SER A 388 -10.85 9.67 -3.51
N ARG A 389 -10.84 10.78 -2.76
CA ARG A 389 -10.78 12.14 -3.30
C ARG A 389 -9.96 13.02 -2.36
N PHE A 390 -9.28 14.01 -2.93
CA PHE A 390 -8.68 15.08 -2.16
C PHE A 390 -9.72 15.90 -1.40
N LEU A 391 -9.29 16.45 -0.27
CA LEU A 391 -10.06 17.31 0.60
C LEU A 391 -9.79 18.79 0.27
N PRO A 392 -10.75 19.69 0.57
CA PRO A 392 -10.51 21.13 0.49
C PRO A 392 -9.39 21.59 1.42
N THR A 393 -8.55 22.52 0.97
CA THR A 393 -7.49 23.12 1.79
C THR A 393 -8.03 24.33 2.55
N PHE A 394 -7.70 24.43 3.82
CA PHE A 394 -7.99 25.57 4.68
C PHE A 394 -7.01 25.60 5.86
N ILE A 395 -6.97 26.72 6.57
CA ILE A 395 -6.27 26.85 7.84
C ILE A 395 -7.30 26.91 8.96
N GLU A 396 -7.14 26.04 9.95
CA GLU A 396 -7.80 26.20 11.24
C GLU A 396 -6.77 26.60 12.29
N ILE A 397 -7.10 27.61 13.10
CA ILE A 397 -6.27 28.02 14.21
C ILE A 397 -6.80 27.33 15.45
N SER A 398 -5.98 26.49 16.07
CA SER A 398 -6.42 25.57 17.11
C SER A 398 -5.31 25.25 18.10
N ARG A 399 -5.65 24.46 19.13
CA ARG A 399 -4.68 24.04 20.15
C ARG A 399 -3.95 22.79 19.70
N TYR A 400 -2.66 22.69 20.03
CA TYR A 400 -1.88 21.49 19.81
C TYR A 400 -1.06 21.11 21.05
N TYR A 401 -0.99 19.81 21.33
CA TYR A 401 -0.30 19.28 22.50
C TYR A 401 1.20 19.56 22.43
N ILE A 402 1.77 20.08 23.52
CA ILE A 402 3.22 20.28 23.68
C ILE A 402 3.80 19.27 24.67
N LYS A 403 3.28 19.23 25.89
CA LYS A 403 3.77 18.34 26.96
C LYS A 403 2.78 18.24 28.12
N HIS A 404 2.98 17.26 28.98
CA HIS A 404 2.37 17.22 30.31
C HIS A 404 3.21 18.05 31.31
N SER A 405 2.57 18.85 32.16
CA SER A 405 3.22 19.61 33.23
C SER A 405 2.98 18.96 34.58
N GLU A 406 4.06 18.59 35.26
CA GLU A 406 3.99 18.10 36.65
C GLU A 406 3.64 19.23 37.64
N LYS A 407 3.99 20.49 37.32
CA LYS A 407 3.68 21.66 38.18
C LYS A 407 2.17 21.91 38.27
N TYR A 408 1.47 21.75 37.14
CA TYR A 408 0.04 22.02 37.02
C TYR A 408 -0.82 20.74 36.99
N ASP A 409 -0.19 19.57 36.94
CA ASP A 409 -0.82 18.25 36.77
C ASP A 409 -1.79 18.22 35.56
N LYS A 410 -1.34 18.80 34.44
CA LYS A 410 -2.17 19.04 33.24
C LYS A 410 -1.36 18.99 31.96
N ASP A 411 -2.03 18.59 30.89
CA ASP A 411 -1.52 18.73 29.52
C ASP A 411 -1.52 20.19 29.10
N LEU A 412 -0.39 20.63 28.55
CA LEU A 412 -0.15 21.99 28.10
C LEU A 412 -0.18 22.07 26.58
N TYR A 413 -0.88 23.08 26.07
CA TYR A 413 -1.14 23.26 24.66
C TYR A 413 -0.56 24.56 24.13
N GLY A 414 0.00 24.53 22.92
CA GLY A 414 0.26 25.72 22.11
C GLY A 414 -0.97 26.09 21.29
N ILE A 415 -0.97 27.28 20.69
CA ILE A 415 -2.00 27.71 19.72
C ILE A 415 -1.28 28.05 18.42
N ALA A 416 -1.67 27.40 17.33
CA ALA A 416 -0.98 27.51 16.04
C ALA A 416 -1.98 27.52 14.87
N ALA A 417 -1.50 27.99 13.72
CA ALA A 417 -2.19 27.75 12.45
C ALA A 417 -1.96 26.29 12.03
N ILE A 418 -3.03 25.61 11.65
CA ILE A 418 -3.00 24.22 11.20
C ILE A 418 -3.47 24.18 9.76
N LEU A 419 -2.52 23.99 8.85
CA LEU A 419 -2.81 23.84 7.43
C LEU A 419 -3.35 22.43 7.18
N ASN A 420 -4.61 22.36 6.74
CA ASN A 420 -5.22 21.12 6.30
C ASN A 420 -4.89 20.92 4.82
N THR A 421 -4.12 19.87 4.51
CA THR A 421 -3.65 19.57 3.15
C THR A 421 -4.72 18.89 2.31
N ARG A 422 -4.50 18.81 0.99
CA ARG A 422 -5.37 18.08 0.05
C ARG A 422 -5.48 16.59 0.38
N GLN A 423 -4.49 16.04 1.06
CA GLN A 423 -4.40 14.65 1.52
C GLN A 423 -5.10 14.46 2.88
N GLY A 424 -5.55 15.54 3.51
CA GLY A 424 -6.15 15.55 4.85
C GLY A 424 -5.13 15.52 5.98
N ASP A 425 -3.86 15.85 5.71
CA ASP A 425 -2.83 15.98 6.75
C ASP A 425 -3.01 17.31 7.48
N LYS A 426 -2.69 17.33 8.78
CA LYS A 426 -2.70 18.53 9.60
C LYS A 426 -1.28 19.01 9.86
N ILE A 427 -0.88 20.06 9.15
CA ILE A 427 0.46 20.63 9.30
C ILE A 427 0.38 21.78 10.30
N ILE A 428 0.87 21.55 11.51
CA ILE A 428 0.91 22.52 12.60
C ILE A 428 2.09 23.46 12.34
N LEU A 429 1.78 24.69 11.95
CA LEU A 429 2.74 25.75 11.61
C LEU A 429 3.08 26.54 12.87
N THR A 430 4.28 26.34 13.41
CA THR A 430 4.78 27.07 14.57
C THR A 430 5.70 28.20 14.16
N ASP A 431 5.68 29.28 14.93
CA ASP A 431 6.60 30.41 14.79
C ASP A 431 7.92 30.07 15.52
N PRO A 432 9.09 30.51 15.02
CA PRO A 432 10.35 30.39 15.75
C PRO A 432 10.27 30.86 17.21
N SER A 433 9.45 31.88 17.50
CA SER A 433 9.24 32.38 18.87
C SER A 433 8.54 31.38 19.81
N ASP A 434 7.84 30.38 19.28
CA ASP A 434 7.06 29.44 20.09
C ASP A 434 7.94 28.45 20.88
N LYS A 435 9.22 28.34 20.53
CA LYS A 435 10.19 27.44 21.19
C LYS A 435 10.49 27.84 22.64
N ASP A 436 10.26 29.10 22.98
CA ASP A 436 10.64 29.69 24.28
C ASP A 436 9.45 29.84 25.24
N LEU A 437 8.27 29.29 24.89
CA LEU A 437 7.07 29.41 25.73
C LEU A 437 7.22 28.66 27.06
N THR A 438 6.99 29.40 28.15
CA THR A 438 7.04 28.87 29.52
C THR A 438 5.74 28.12 29.87
N GLU A 439 5.79 27.23 30.88
CA GLU A 439 4.59 26.52 31.35
C GLU A 439 3.48 27.47 31.82
N ASP A 440 3.87 28.59 32.43
CA ASP A 440 2.98 29.63 32.93
C ASP A 440 2.29 30.41 31.78
N GLU A 441 2.87 30.41 30.58
CA GLU A 441 2.24 30.96 29.38
C GLU A 441 1.36 29.93 28.69
N LEU A 442 1.78 28.67 28.63
CA LEU A 442 1.03 27.60 27.99
C LEU A 442 -0.28 27.30 28.73
N ILE A 443 -0.27 27.31 30.07
CA ILE A 443 -1.49 27.06 30.86
C ILE A 443 -2.59 28.10 30.60
N LYS A 444 -2.22 29.31 30.17
CA LYS A 444 -3.17 30.36 29.82
C LYS A 444 -3.87 30.11 28.48
N ASN A 445 -3.34 29.23 27.63
CA ASN A 445 -3.94 28.95 26.32
C ASN A 445 -5.27 28.21 26.42
N ASP A 446 -5.59 27.61 27.57
CA ASP A 446 -6.91 27.02 27.85
C ASP A 446 -8.01 28.10 27.98
N ASP A 447 -7.64 29.34 28.32
CA ASP A 447 -8.58 30.45 28.37
C ASP A 447 -9.02 30.87 26.96
N ASN A 448 -10.34 30.95 26.74
CA ASN A 448 -10.90 31.25 25.43
C ASN A 448 -10.62 32.69 24.96
N ASN A 449 -10.50 33.66 25.86
CA ASN A 449 -10.14 35.02 25.48
C ASN A 449 -8.69 35.09 25.03
N VAL A 450 -7.80 34.38 25.73
CA VAL A 450 -6.39 34.23 25.33
C VAL A 450 -6.31 33.54 23.97
N PHE A 451 -7.11 32.48 23.77
CA PHE A 451 -7.18 31.77 22.50
C PHE A 451 -7.58 32.69 21.35
N PHE A 452 -8.71 33.39 21.43
CA PHE A 452 -9.17 34.26 20.34
C PHE A 452 -8.23 35.45 20.09
N ALA A 453 -7.61 36.00 21.14
CA ALA A 453 -6.61 37.05 20.99
C ALA A 453 -5.39 36.57 20.19
N LYS A 454 -4.86 35.39 20.51
CA LYS A 454 -3.75 34.78 19.76
C LYS A 454 -4.18 34.34 18.36
N ALA A 455 -5.39 33.78 18.23
CA ALA A 455 -5.90 33.32 16.94
C ALA A 455 -6.08 34.48 15.94
N SER A 456 -6.55 35.63 16.39
CA SER A 456 -6.62 36.83 15.56
C SER A 456 -5.23 37.26 15.06
N GLN A 457 -4.21 37.27 15.93
CA GLN A 457 -2.84 37.61 15.55
C GLN A 457 -2.23 36.62 14.55
N ILE A 458 -2.44 35.31 14.78
CA ILE A 458 -2.00 34.25 13.87
C ILE A 458 -2.70 34.39 12.52
N ALA A 459 -4.01 34.66 12.52
CA ALA A 459 -4.77 34.87 11.29
C ALA A 459 -4.18 36.03 10.46
N GLU A 460 -3.92 37.19 11.08
CA GLU A 460 -3.32 38.34 10.38
C GLU A 460 -1.94 38.04 9.78
N LYS A 461 -1.14 37.16 10.41
CA LYS A 461 0.11 36.66 9.82
C LYS A 461 -0.17 35.76 8.61
N MET A 462 -1.08 34.80 8.75
CA MET A 462 -1.38 33.81 7.70
C MET A 462 -2.06 34.43 6.46
N LYS A 463 -2.89 35.47 6.63
CA LYS A 463 -3.53 36.21 5.52
C LYS A 463 -2.52 36.82 4.54
N LYS A 464 -1.30 37.09 4.98
CA LYS A 464 -0.22 37.63 4.12
C LYS A 464 0.39 36.58 3.18
N VAL A 465 0.15 35.31 3.47
CA VAL A 465 0.74 34.16 2.76
C VAL A 465 -0.33 33.39 1.99
N PHE A 466 -1.50 33.21 2.61
CA PHE A 466 -2.55 32.32 2.14
C PHE A 466 -3.83 33.09 1.80
N SER A 467 -4.41 32.79 0.64
CA SER A 467 -5.73 33.29 0.19
C SER A 467 -6.88 32.29 0.39
N ILE A 468 -6.63 31.17 1.09
CA ILE A 468 -7.63 30.15 1.44
C ILE A 468 -8.43 30.52 2.70
N GLU A 469 -9.42 29.73 3.06
CA GLU A 469 -10.20 29.96 4.30
C GLU A 469 -9.28 29.87 5.52
N ILE A 470 -9.43 30.84 6.44
CA ILE A 470 -8.77 30.87 7.75
C ILE A 470 -9.84 31.06 8.81
N LYS A 471 -9.97 30.10 9.71
CA LYS A 471 -10.94 30.14 10.82
C LYS A 471 -10.33 29.67 12.13
N SER A 472 -10.95 29.97 13.25
CA SER A 472 -10.65 29.26 14.49
C SER A 472 -11.27 27.87 14.48
N ASN A 473 -10.71 26.99 15.31
CA ASN A 473 -11.37 25.80 15.82
C ASN A 473 -11.15 25.79 17.34
N VAL A 474 -12.11 26.39 18.07
CA VAL A 474 -11.98 26.66 19.51
C VAL A 474 -12.04 25.40 20.37
N TYR A 475 -12.62 24.32 19.86
CA TYR A 475 -12.68 23.02 20.53
C TYR A 475 -11.57 22.06 20.08
N GLY A 476 -10.88 22.37 18.98
CA GLY A 476 -9.84 21.51 18.44
C GLY A 476 -8.62 21.42 19.37
N HIS A 477 -8.18 20.17 19.57
CA HIS A 477 -6.97 19.82 20.29
C HIS A 477 -6.25 18.73 19.49
N PHE A 478 -5.12 19.08 18.89
CA PHE A 478 -4.37 18.16 18.04
C PHE A 478 -3.14 17.65 18.75
N ASN A 479 -2.98 16.33 18.79
CA ASN A 479 -1.81 15.72 19.40
C ASN A 479 -0.92 15.11 18.30
N PRO A 480 0.28 15.66 18.02
CA PRO A 480 1.19 15.14 17.01
C PRO A 480 1.77 13.76 17.33
N HIS A 481 1.55 13.24 18.54
CA HIS A 481 1.91 11.87 18.93
C HIS A 481 0.80 10.84 18.66
N ILE A 482 -0.42 11.29 18.34
CA ILE A 482 -1.53 10.43 17.93
C ILE A 482 -1.51 10.28 16.40
N LEU A 483 -1.84 9.08 15.92
CA LEU A 483 -1.79 8.76 14.49
C LEU A 483 -2.93 9.39 13.69
N ASP A 484 -4.14 9.47 14.25
CA ASP A 484 -5.35 9.97 13.59
C ASP A 484 -5.96 11.14 14.39
N PRO A 485 -6.08 12.34 13.80
CA PRO A 485 -5.61 12.72 12.46
C PRO A 485 -4.09 12.78 12.36
N LEU A 486 -3.54 12.49 11.17
CA LEU A 486 -2.10 12.61 10.93
C LEU A 486 -1.66 14.07 11.04
N CYS A 487 -0.84 14.35 12.06
CA CYS A 487 -0.34 15.69 12.36
C CYS A 487 1.19 15.77 12.17
N GLU A 488 1.66 16.85 11.54
CA GLU A 488 3.08 17.18 11.44
C GLU A 488 3.34 18.57 12.01
N VAL A 489 4.24 18.67 13.00
CA VAL A 489 4.68 19.98 13.51
C VAL A 489 5.87 20.45 12.68
N VAL A 490 5.81 21.69 12.20
CA VAL A 490 6.89 22.34 11.44
C VAL A 490 7.05 23.79 11.91
N THR A 491 8.29 24.22 12.13
CA THR A 491 8.60 25.63 12.37
C THR A 491 8.95 26.28 11.05
N VAL A 492 8.28 27.37 10.71
CA VAL A 492 8.46 28.04 9.42
C VAL A 492 8.42 29.56 9.59
N ASP A 493 9.40 30.22 8.99
CA ASP A 493 9.36 31.66 8.74
C ASP A 493 9.10 31.90 7.25
N PHE A 494 7.88 32.34 6.95
CA PHE A 494 7.45 32.61 5.58
C PHE A 494 8.09 33.88 4.97
N SER A 495 8.84 34.66 5.75
CA SER A 495 9.56 35.83 5.24
C SER A 495 10.94 35.50 4.66
N ASP A 496 11.53 34.35 5.03
CA ASP A 496 12.80 33.84 4.48
C ASP A 496 12.59 32.49 3.78
N MET A 497 11.82 32.52 2.69
CA MET A 497 11.59 31.35 1.84
C MET A 497 12.34 31.47 0.52
N HIS A 498 12.94 30.38 0.11
CA HIS A 498 13.59 30.23 -1.19
C HIS A 498 12.99 29.05 -1.93
N TRP A 499 13.30 28.91 -3.21
CA TRP A 499 12.95 27.69 -3.93
C TRP A 499 14.08 27.15 -4.82
N ILE A 500 14.03 25.85 -5.04
CA ILE A 500 14.82 25.13 -6.03
C ILE A 500 13.95 24.07 -6.70
N GLU A 501 14.34 23.65 -7.91
CA GLU A 501 13.62 22.64 -8.67
C GLU A 501 14.49 21.41 -8.93
N ASN A 502 13.91 20.24 -8.71
CA ASN A 502 14.37 19.00 -9.29
C ASN A 502 13.77 18.83 -10.68
N LYS A 503 14.49 19.30 -11.71
CA LYS A 503 14.04 19.29 -13.11
C LYS A 503 13.75 17.88 -13.64
N ASN A 504 14.45 16.86 -13.14
CA ASN A 504 14.24 15.47 -13.58
C ASN A 504 12.87 14.93 -13.16
N MET A 505 12.34 15.43 -12.05
CA MET A 505 11.06 15.03 -11.47
C MET A 505 9.98 16.11 -11.56
N ARG A 506 10.33 17.32 -12.01
CA ARG A 506 9.48 18.51 -12.01
C ARG A 506 8.89 18.81 -10.63
N LEU A 507 9.72 18.69 -9.60
CA LEU A 507 9.35 19.02 -8.22
C LEU A 507 10.05 20.30 -7.79
N LYS A 508 9.26 21.29 -7.39
CA LYS A 508 9.74 22.50 -6.72
C LYS A 508 9.76 22.26 -5.22
N TYR A 509 10.86 22.63 -4.57
CA TYR A 509 10.97 22.66 -3.11
C TYR A 509 11.05 24.11 -2.67
N ILE A 510 10.01 24.59 -1.97
CA ILE A 510 9.93 25.92 -1.37
C ILE A 510 10.38 25.78 0.08
N TYR A 511 11.58 26.26 0.42
CA TYR A 511 12.28 25.90 1.65
C TYR A 511 12.73 27.09 2.48
N ASN A 512 12.76 26.89 3.80
CA ASN A 512 13.41 27.76 4.78
C ASN A 512 14.71 27.10 5.25
N LYS A 513 15.86 27.74 5.02
CA LYS A 513 17.19 27.16 5.28
C LYS A 513 17.50 27.05 6.77
N GLU A 514 17.02 28.00 7.57
CA GLU A 514 17.29 28.09 8.99
C GLU A 514 16.57 26.98 9.78
N HIS A 515 15.28 26.81 9.52
CA HIS A 515 14.42 25.85 10.20
C HIS A 515 14.36 24.47 9.54
N LYS A 516 15.07 24.27 8.43
CA LYS A 516 15.19 22.97 7.73
C LYS A 516 13.83 22.38 7.37
N ILE A 517 12.96 23.20 6.79
CA ILE A 517 11.63 22.80 6.29
C ILE A 517 11.54 23.11 4.80
N ALA A 518 10.88 22.24 4.04
CA ALA A 518 10.55 22.47 2.65
C ALA A 518 9.12 22.02 2.35
N PHE A 519 8.40 22.80 1.55
CA PHE A 519 7.14 22.41 0.92
C PHE A 519 7.43 21.97 -0.51
N SER A 520 6.95 20.78 -0.89
CA SER A 520 7.13 20.26 -2.25
C SER A 520 5.87 20.48 -3.08
N VAL A 521 6.07 20.91 -4.32
CA VAL A 521 5.03 21.24 -5.28
C VAL A 521 5.40 20.62 -6.62
N TYR A 522 4.50 19.79 -7.16
CA TYR A 522 4.66 19.22 -8.48
C TYR A 522 4.23 20.20 -9.56
N ASP A 523 5.13 20.42 -10.52
CA ASP A 523 4.87 21.18 -11.74
C ASP A 523 4.49 20.19 -12.85
N ASP A 524 3.18 19.97 -13.06
CA ASP A 524 2.66 19.01 -14.02
C ASP A 524 2.95 19.43 -15.47
N GLU A 525 3.17 18.46 -16.37
CA GLU A 525 3.44 18.71 -17.78
C GLU A 525 2.32 19.43 -18.52
N LEU A 526 1.07 19.23 -18.10
CA LEU A 526 -0.12 19.76 -18.77
C LEU A 526 -0.79 20.88 -17.98
N GLU A 527 -0.74 20.79 -16.66
CA GLU A 527 -1.48 21.70 -15.76
C GLU A 527 -0.57 22.67 -14.98
N GLY A 528 0.75 22.55 -15.14
CA GLY A 528 1.72 23.36 -14.41
C GLY A 528 1.70 23.08 -12.91
N ASP A 529 2.13 24.07 -12.13
CA ASP A 529 2.23 24.03 -10.67
C ASP A 529 0.95 24.49 -9.96
N TYR A 530 -0.22 24.11 -10.49
CA TYR A 530 -1.57 24.48 -10.02
C TYR A 530 -1.80 24.30 -8.50
N VAL A 531 -0.98 23.49 -7.84
CA VAL A 531 -1.01 23.27 -6.39
C VAL A 531 -0.86 24.61 -5.65
N LEU A 532 -0.04 25.55 -6.15
CA LEU A 532 0.08 26.87 -5.51
C LEU A 532 -1.26 27.62 -5.49
N ASP A 533 -2.10 27.44 -6.51
CA ASP A 533 -3.42 28.09 -6.60
C ASP A 533 -4.45 27.39 -5.71
N GLU A 534 -4.40 26.06 -5.60
CA GLU A 534 -5.28 25.30 -4.70
C GLU A 534 -5.10 25.74 -3.23
N TYR A 535 -3.84 25.99 -2.84
CA TYR A 535 -3.45 26.52 -1.53
C TYR A 535 -3.50 28.06 -1.44
N GLY A 536 -3.80 28.77 -2.54
CA GLY A 536 -3.89 30.22 -2.56
C GLY A 536 -2.59 30.92 -2.14
N ILE A 537 -1.45 30.37 -2.53
CA ILE A 537 -0.10 30.88 -2.20
C ILE A 537 0.67 31.40 -3.44
N ARG A 538 0.04 31.41 -4.62
CA ARG A 538 0.63 31.84 -5.90
C ARG A 538 1.31 33.22 -5.81
N ASP A 539 0.51 34.24 -5.49
CA ASP A 539 0.98 35.63 -5.46
C ASP A 539 2.10 35.79 -4.42
N TRP A 540 1.93 35.21 -3.23
CA TRP A 540 2.97 35.21 -2.20
C TRP A 540 4.26 34.53 -2.69
N TYR A 541 4.16 33.37 -3.35
CA TYR A 541 5.32 32.64 -3.88
C TYR A 541 6.06 33.49 -4.92
N ASP A 542 5.36 34.07 -5.88
CA ASP A 542 5.96 34.86 -6.96
C ASP A 542 6.62 36.14 -6.44
N GLU A 543 6.05 36.77 -5.42
CA GLU A 543 6.56 38.02 -4.84
C GLU A 543 7.69 37.82 -3.82
N ASN A 544 7.65 36.72 -3.04
CA ASN A 544 8.49 36.57 -1.84
C ASN A 544 9.50 35.42 -1.92
N CYS A 545 9.25 34.39 -2.75
CA CYS A 545 10.15 33.23 -2.82
C CYS A 545 11.20 33.41 -3.93
N THR A 546 12.45 33.62 -3.53
CA THR A 546 13.56 33.77 -4.49
C THR A 546 14.22 32.44 -4.83
N TYR A 547 14.63 32.26 -6.09
CA TYR A 547 15.44 31.11 -6.49
C TYR A 547 16.79 31.16 -5.78
N LYS A 548 17.19 30.07 -5.13
CA LYS A 548 18.51 29.97 -4.49
C LYS A 548 19.06 28.57 -4.67
N SER A 549 20.22 28.49 -5.32
CA SER A 549 20.88 27.21 -5.56
C SER A 549 21.41 26.61 -4.26
N ILE A 550 21.05 25.35 -4.03
CA ILE A 550 21.55 24.48 -2.97
C ILE A 550 21.55 23.04 -3.52
N ALA A 551 22.45 22.18 -3.04
CA ALA A 551 22.41 20.78 -3.48
C ALA A 551 21.06 20.16 -3.08
N LEU A 552 20.35 19.54 -4.04
CA LEU A 552 19.06 18.86 -3.77
C LEU A 552 19.20 17.83 -2.65
N GLY A 553 20.31 17.08 -2.64
CA GLY A 553 20.62 16.13 -1.57
C GLY A 553 20.73 16.76 -0.18
N THR A 554 21.05 18.05 -0.05
CA THR A 554 20.99 18.75 1.24
C THR A 554 19.55 18.92 1.70
N ILE A 555 18.64 19.31 0.81
CA ILE A 555 17.21 19.43 1.14
C ILE A 555 16.67 18.05 1.51
N THR A 556 16.79 17.07 0.63
CA THR A 556 16.12 15.76 0.78
C THR A 556 16.66 14.89 1.91
N ARG A 557 17.85 15.20 2.46
CA ARG A 557 18.44 14.48 3.59
C ARG A 557 18.37 15.22 4.92
N THR A 558 18.28 16.54 4.91
CA THR A 558 18.39 17.35 6.15
C THR A 558 17.17 18.19 6.47
N PHE A 559 16.25 18.33 5.52
CA PHE A 559 15.02 19.08 5.70
C PHE A 559 13.87 18.11 5.92
N LYS A 560 12.92 18.53 6.76
CA LYS A 560 11.58 17.95 6.77
C LYS A 560 10.87 18.43 5.52
N ILE A 561 10.31 17.52 4.73
CA ILE A 561 9.63 17.84 3.47
C ILE A 561 8.15 17.57 3.62
N ILE A 562 7.31 18.58 3.38
CA ILE A 562 5.86 18.46 3.37
C ILE A 562 5.37 18.55 1.93
N GLY A 563 4.68 17.53 1.44
CA GLY A 563 3.97 17.56 0.16
C GLY A 563 2.65 18.31 0.27
N LEU A 564 2.43 19.25 -0.66
CA LEU A 564 1.19 20.04 -0.77
C LEU A 564 0.18 19.39 -1.73
#